data_AF-A0A8T4TN48-F1
#
_entry.id   AF-A0A8T4TN48-F1
#
_cell.length_a   1.000
_cell.length_b   1.000
_cell.length_c   1.000
_cell.angle_alpha   90.00
_cell.angle_beta   90.00
_cell.angle_gamma   90.00
#
_symmetry.space_group_name_H-M   'P 1'
#
loop_
_entity.id
_entity.type
_entity.pdbx_description
1 polymer ?
#
loop_
_entity_poly.entity_id
_entity_poly.type
_entity_poly.pdbx_seq_one_letter_code
_entity_poly.pdbx_strand_id
1 'polypeptide(L)'
;MESNFLGRKVDFDVGSDRVEFGNEFLRAWREEGFVAVRNYNYELTGLRNNVYSLFREFCNLPLDVKMKYYDPKVGGQRSYIPNDVGSSSGGKYTDCREHLMIGPRIPNGCPLARCRPYFYLPNKNIEEVPGLVECSENLLE
;
A
#
# COMPACT_ATOMS: atom_id res chain seq x y z
N MET A 1 -12.91 15.27 -21.17
CA MET A 1 -13.71 14.52 -20.18
C MET A 1 -13.32 15.10 -18.83
N GLU A 2 -14.16 15.98 -18.27
CA GLU A 2 -13.85 16.62 -16.99
C GLU A 2 -13.72 15.54 -15.92
N SER A 3 -12.58 15.55 -15.24
CA SER A 3 -12.24 14.56 -14.22
C SER A 3 -13.11 14.85 -12.99
N ASN A 4 -14.11 14.00 -12.76
CA ASN A 4 -14.90 13.90 -11.52
C ASN A 4 -14.03 13.44 -10.34
N PHE A 5 -12.94 14.16 -10.10
CA PHE A 5 -12.12 13.94 -8.92
C PHE A 5 -12.83 14.64 -7.77
N LEU A 6 -13.25 13.88 -6.76
CA LEU A 6 -13.59 14.48 -5.47
C LEU A 6 -12.31 15.13 -4.96
N GLY A 7 -12.37 16.43 -4.71
CA GLY A 7 -11.42 17.25 -3.95
C GLY A 7 -10.39 18.08 -4.71
N ARG A 8 -9.72 18.97 -3.98
CA ARG A 8 -8.72 19.90 -4.49
C ARG A 8 -7.45 19.15 -4.87
N LYS A 9 -6.97 19.43 -6.08
CA LYS A 9 -5.68 18.96 -6.59
C LYS A 9 -4.65 20.01 -6.25
N VAL A 10 -3.56 19.57 -5.63
CA VAL A 10 -2.43 20.42 -5.25
C VAL A 10 -1.21 19.87 -5.98
N ASP A 11 -0.55 20.73 -6.75
CA ASP A 11 0.64 20.33 -7.51
C ASP A 11 1.87 20.39 -6.60
N PHE A 12 2.57 19.26 -6.50
CA PHE A 12 3.89 19.22 -5.88
C PHE A 12 4.94 19.51 -6.95
N ASP A 13 5.42 20.75 -7.01
CA ASP A 13 6.57 21.11 -7.84
C ASP A 13 7.81 21.25 -6.94
N VAL A 14 8.84 20.46 -7.24
CA VAL A 14 10.13 20.45 -6.51
C VAL A 14 10.82 21.83 -6.58
N GLY A 15 10.52 22.63 -7.61
CA GLY A 15 11.00 24.02 -7.76
C GLY A 15 10.10 25.10 -7.16
N SER A 16 8.91 24.75 -6.67
CA SER A 16 7.96 25.72 -6.09
C SER A 16 8.29 26.11 -4.66
N ASP A 17 7.71 27.23 -4.21
CA ASP A 17 7.79 27.65 -2.82
C ASP A 17 7.12 26.59 -1.92
N ARG A 18 7.94 25.88 -1.14
CA ARG A 18 7.49 24.85 -0.20
C ARG A 18 6.44 25.39 0.79
N VAL A 19 6.47 26.69 1.10
CA VAL A 19 5.50 27.34 1.97
C VAL A 19 4.14 27.45 1.30
N GLU A 20 4.10 27.81 0.02
CA GLU A 20 2.85 27.91 -0.75
C GLU A 20 2.18 26.54 -0.89
N PHE A 21 2.95 25.51 -1.28
CA PHE A 21 2.47 24.12 -1.31
C PHE A 21 1.91 23.68 0.05
N GLY A 22 2.65 23.94 1.13
CA GLY A 22 2.24 23.57 2.49
C GLY A 22 0.94 24.25 2.92
N ASN A 23 0.78 25.54 2.59
CA ASN A 23 -0.43 26.30 2.89
C ASN A 23 -1.64 25.79 2.09
N GLU A 24 -1.46 25.49 0.80
CA GLU A 24 -2.54 24.97 -0.02
C GLU A 24 -2.95 23.56 0.39
N PHE A 25 -1.98 22.70 0.67
CA PHE A 25 -2.21 21.36 1.22
C PHE A 25 -3.00 21.43 2.53
N LEU A 26 -2.57 22.27 3.48
CA LEU A 26 -3.25 22.43 4.77
C LEU A 26 -4.69 22.92 4.60
N ARG A 27 -4.90 23.88 3.70
CA ARG A 27 -6.23 24.42 3.40
C ARG A 27 -7.14 23.33 2.85
N ALA A 28 -6.69 22.60 1.82
CA ALA A 28 -7.45 21.50 1.23
C ALA A 28 -7.77 20.40 2.26
N TRP A 29 -6.80 20.01 3.07
CA TRP A 29 -6.99 19.03 4.13
C TRP A 29 -8.02 19.47 5.17
N ARG A 30 -7.98 20.73 5.62
CA ARG A 30 -8.92 21.28 6.60
C ARG A 30 -10.34 21.41 6.07
N GLU A 31 -10.49 21.78 4.80
CA GLU A 31 -11.80 22.02 4.18
C GLU A 31 -12.49 20.72 3.74
N GLU A 32 -11.72 19.76 3.22
CA GLU A 32 -12.28 18.58 2.54
C GLU A 32 -11.94 17.24 3.23
N GLY A 33 -10.91 17.22 4.10
CA GLY A 33 -10.46 16.02 4.80
C GLY A 33 -9.54 15.10 3.99
N PHE A 34 -9.26 15.43 2.73
CA PHE A 34 -8.34 14.70 1.85
C PHE A 34 -7.78 15.64 0.76
N VAL A 35 -6.64 15.28 0.16
CA VAL A 35 -5.96 16.11 -0.86
C VAL A 35 -5.40 15.22 -1.96
N ALA A 36 -5.61 15.57 -3.24
CA ALA A 36 -4.87 14.95 -4.33
C ALA A 36 -3.56 15.67 -4.57
N VAL A 37 -2.45 14.99 -4.33
CA VAL A 37 -1.13 15.50 -4.71
C VAL A 37 -0.78 15.00 -6.11
N ARG A 38 -0.36 15.92 -6.97
CA ARG A 38 0.06 15.64 -8.35
C ARG A 38 1.53 15.96 -8.54
N ASN A 39 2.11 15.41 -9.61
CA ASN A 39 3.50 15.63 -9.99
C ASN A 39 4.52 15.21 -8.92
N TYR A 40 4.07 14.38 -7.98
CA TYR A 40 4.91 13.79 -6.95
C TYR A 40 5.75 12.65 -7.54
N ASN A 41 7.06 12.91 -7.62
CA ASN A 41 8.12 11.98 -7.99
C ASN A 41 7.81 11.14 -9.23
N TYR A 42 8.09 11.69 -10.41
CA TYR A 42 7.88 11.00 -11.69
C TYR A 42 8.75 9.75 -11.87
N GLU A 43 9.90 9.69 -11.20
CA GLU A 43 10.84 8.56 -11.28
C GLU A 43 10.18 7.26 -10.79
N LEU A 44 9.28 7.37 -9.81
CA LEU A 44 8.51 6.23 -9.28
C LEU A 44 7.41 5.73 -10.24
N THR A 45 7.11 6.42 -11.33
CA THR A 45 6.00 6.01 -12.23
C THR A 45 6.23 4.62 -12.82
N GLY A 46 7.44 4.33 -13.27
CA GLY A 46 7.79 3.01 -13.79
C GLY A 46 7.65 1.93 -12.72
N LEU A 47 8.16 2.19 -11.52
CA LEU A 47 8.09 1.27 -10.40
C LEU A 47 6.65 0.99 -9.95
N ARG A 48 5.81 2.03 -9.83
CA ARG A 48 4.37 1.90 -9.54
C ARG A 48 3.67 1.00 -10.56
N ASN A 49 3.89 1.25 -11.86
CA ASN A 49 3.27 0.46 -12.92
C ASN A 49 3.70 -1.01 -12.84
N ASN A 50 4.96 -1.26 -12.51
CA ASN A 50 5.47 -2.62 -12.34
C ASN A 50 4.82 -3.33 -11.15
N VAL A 51 4.74 -2.68 -9.99
CA VAL A 51 4.04 -3.22 -8.80
C VAL A 51 2.58 -3.53 -9.14
N TYR A 52 1.88 -2.64 -9.84
CA TYR A 52 0.49 -2.90 -10.27
C TYR A 52 0.37 -4.08 -11.23
N SER A 53 1.32 -4.29 -12.14
CA SER A 53 1.33 -5.45 -13.04
C SER A 53 1.48 -6.75 -12.25
N LEU A 54 2.51 -6.83 -11.41
CA LEU A 54 2.81 -8.00 -10.59
C LEU A 54 1.67 -8.30 -9.61
N PHE A 55 1.05 -7.27 -9.03
CA PHE A 55 -0.09 -7.45 -8.14
C PHE A 55 -1.31 -8.02 -8.88
N ARG A 56 -1.58 -7.60 -10.12
CA ARG A 56 -2.64 -8.19 -10.94
C ARG A 56 -2.35 -9.65 -11.27
N GLU A 57 -1.10 -9.99 -11.56
CA GLU A 57 -0.68 -11.38 -11.75
C GLU A 57 -0.97 -12.22 -10.50
N PHE A 58 -0.64 -11.70 -9.31
CA PHE A 58 -0.97 -12.35 -8.04
C PHE A 58 -2.49 -12.54 -7.87
N CYS A 59 -3.31 -11.50 -8.10
CA CYS A 59 -4.76 -11.60 -7.96
C CYS A 59 -5.38 -12.66 -8.90
N ASN A 60 -4.78 -12.87 -10.07
CA ASN A 60 -5.21 -13.87 -11.05
C ASN A 60 -4.80 -15.31 -10.68
N LEU A 61 -3.97 -15.51 -9.65
CA LEU A 61 -3.63 -16.85 -9.18
C LEU A 61 -4.86 -17.58 -8.62
N PRO A 62 -4.90 -18.92 -8.75
CA PRO A 62 -5.91 -19.74 -8.09
C PRO A 62 -5.98 -19.49 -6.58
N LEU A 63 -7.19 -19.58 -6.00
CA LEU A 63 -7.40 -19.29 -4.58
C LEU A 63 -6.58 -20.22 -3.67
N ASP A 64 -6.50 -21.50 -4.00
CA ASP A 64 -5.68 -22.49 -3.27
C ASP A 64 -4.19 -22.12 -3.25
N VAL A 65 -3.69 -21.54 -4.34
CA VAL A 65 -2.33 -20.98 -4.41
C VAL A 65 -2.20 -19.77 -3.49
N LYS A 66 -3.11 -18.80 -3.56
CA LYS A 66 -3.09 -17.61 -2.69
C LYS A 66 -3.22 -17.96 -1.20
N MET A 67 -4.01 -18.97 -0.87
CA MET A 67 -4.21 -19.44 0.51
C MET A 67 -2.93 -19.99 1.16
N LYS A 68 -1.90 -20.39 0.41
CA LYS A 68 -0.57 -20.72 0.95
C LYS A 68 0.07 -19.53 1.69
N TYR A 69 -0.34 -18.32 1.37
CA TYR A 69 0.17 -17.07 1.93
C TYR A 69 -0.75 -16.47 3.00
N TYR A 70 -1.86 -17.13 3.34
CA TYR A 70 -2.70 -16.73 4.46
C TYR A 70 -2.12 -17.24 5.77
N ASP A 71 -1.89 -16.35 6.73
CA ASP A 71 -1.54 -16.70 8.10
C ASP A 71 -2.47 -15.98 9.09
N PRO A 72 -3.44 -16.70 9.70
CA PRO A 72 -4.34 -16.07 10.67
C PRO A 72 -3.62 -15.57 11.92
N LYS A 73 -2.42 -16.08 12.25
CA LYS A 73 -1.69 -15.73 13.48
C LYS A 73 -1.12 -14.31 13.44
N VAL A 74 -0.90 -13.75 12.25
CA VAL A 74 -0.39 -12.38 12.10
C VAL A 74 -1.50 -11.32 12.06
N GLY A 75 -2.77 -11.73 12.17
CA GLY A 75 -3.91 -10.81 12.23
C GLY A 75 -4.02 -9.89 11.00
N GLY A 76 -3.61 -10.37 9.83
CA GLY A 76 -3.66 -9.58 8.59
C GLY A 76 -2.62 -8.47 8.48
N GLN A 77 -1.56 -8.47 9.30
CA GLN A 77 -0.51 -7.45 9.19
C GLN A 77 0.45 -7.68 8.01
N ARG A 78 0.55 -8.90 7.51
CA ARG A 78 1.43 -9.32 6.41
C ARG A 78 0.76 -10.40 5.56
N SER A 79 1.23 -10.52 4.33
CA SER A 79 0.84 -11.58 3.39
C SER A 79 -0.62 -11.49 2.96
N TYR A 80 -1.18 -12.58 2.45
CA TYR A 80 -2.51 -12.61 1.83
C TYR A 80 -3.62 -12.68 2.88
N ILE A 81 -4.71 -11.96 2.64
CA ILE A 81 -5.96 -12.03 3.40
C ILE A 81 -7.08 -12.34 2.41
N PRO A 82 -7.79 -13.47 2.55
CA PRO A 82 -8.92 -13.79 1.69
C PRO A 82 -10.10 -12.86 1.94
N ASN A 83 -11.05 -12.86 1.01
CA ASN A 83 -12.33 -12.18 1.16
C ASN A 83 -13.01 -12.53 2.50
N ASP A 84 -13.79 -11.58 3.03
CA ASP A 84 -14.63 -11.72 4.23
C ASP A 84 -13.90 -11.99 5.56
N VAL A 85 -12.56 -12.07 5.57
CA VAL A 85 -11.75 -12.17 6.81
C VAL A 85 -11.31 -10.79 7.32
N GLY A 86 -11.26 -9.77 6.46
CA GLY A 86 -10.86 -8.40 6.78
C GLY A 86 -11.99 -7.45 7.20
N SER A 87 -13.21 -7.96 7.45
CA SER A 87 -14.36 -7.12 7.79
C SER A 87 -14.12 -6.37 9.10
N SER A 88 -14.26 -5.04 9.08
CA SER A 88 -14.30 -4.24 10.29
C SER A 88 -15.49 -4.70 11.14
N SER A 89 -15.18 -5.07 12.38
CA SER A 89 -16.10 -5.68 13.33
C SER A 89 -17.46 -4.98 13.39
N GLY A 90 -18.52 -5.68 12.97
CA GLY A 90 -19.92 -5.26 13.17
C GLY A 90 -20.64 -4.61 11.99
N GLY A 91 -20.02 -4.50 10.81
CA GLY A 91 -20.69 -4.02 9.60
C GLY A 91 -21.70 -5.02 9.03
N LYS A 92 -22.91 -4.56 8.68
CA LYS A 92 -23.94 -5.37 7.99
C LYS A 92 -23.50 -5.81 6.58
N TYR A 93 -22.58 -5.07 5.97
CA TYR A 93 -22.04 -5.32 4.64
C TYR A 93 -20.56 -5.67 4.78
N THR A 94 -20.16 -6.81 4.22
CA THR A 94 -18.75 -7.18 4.15
C THR A 94 -18.11 -6.47 2.96
N ASP A 95 -16.87 -6.00 3.15
CA ASP A 95 -16.06 -5.54 2.05
C ASP A 95 -15.54 -6.79 1.32
N CYS A 96 -16.17 -7.15 0.20
CA CYS A 96 -15.79 -8.31 -0.61
C CYS A 96 -14.49 -8.03 -1.37
N ARG A 97 -13.39 -7.88 -0.63
CA ARG A 97 -12.05 -7.64 -1.16
C ARG A 97 -11.04 -8.57 -0.50
N GLU A 98 -10.09 -8.99 -1.32
CA GLU A 98 -8.90 -9.68 -0.88
C GLU A 98 -7.76 -8.67 -0.73
N HIS A 99 -6.82 -8.96 0.16
CA HIS A 99 -5.70 -8.07 0.43
C HIS A 99 -4.38 -8.83 0.32
N LEU A 100 -3.34 -8.14 -0.16
CA LEU A 100 -1.95 -8.56 -0.01
C LEU A 100 -1.21 -7.47 0.74
N MET A 101 -0.74 -7.79 1.94
CA MET A 101 -0.13 -6.83 2.86
C MET A 101 1.39 -6.96 2.79
N ILE A 102 2.04 -5.95 2.20
CA ILE A 102 3.50 -5.85 2.10
C ILE A 102 3.94 -4.60 2.87
N GLY A 103 4.83 -4.78 3.83
CA GLY A 103 5.41 -3.69 4.61
C GLY A 103 6.83 -3.32 4.16
N PRO A 104 7.45 -2.31 4.79
CA PRO A 104 8.85 -1.99 4.55
C PRO A 104 9.77 -3.18 4.86
N ARG A 105 10.88 -3.27 4.12
CA ARG A 105 11.93 -4.24 4.42
C ARG A 105 12.46 -4.02 5.83
N ILE A 106 12.61 -5.10 6.60
CA ILE A 106 13.18 -5.05 7.95
C ILE A 106 14.69 -5.28 7.85
N PRO A 107 15.53 -4.31 8.23
CA PRO A 107 16.97 -4.50 8.21
C PRO A 107 17.42 -5.60 9.16
N ASN A 108 18.48 -6.32 8.77
CA ASN A 108 19.11 -7.32 9.63
C ASN A 108 19.55 -6.70 10.96
N GLY A 109 19.20 -7.35 12.07
CA GLY A 109 19.54 -6.88 13.41
C GLY A 109 18.74 -5.67 13.90
N CYS A 110 17.64 -5.30 13.24
CA CYS A 110 16.77 -4.21 13.67
C CYS A 110 16.38 -4.35 15.16
N PRO A 111 16.77 -3.40 16.04
CA PRO A 111 16.46 -3.48 17.47
C PRO A 111 14.96 -3.48 17.75
N LEU A 112 14.19 -2.77 16.92
CA LEU A 112 12.73 -2.71 17.03
C LEU A 112 12.09 -4.07 16.68
N ALA A 113 12.60 -4.76 15.66
CA ALA A 113 12.14 -6.11 15.35
C ALA A 113 12.39 -7.09 16.50
N ARG A 114 13.53 -6.95 17.18
CA ARG A 114 13.85 -7.76 18.37
C ARG A 114 12.93 -7.45 19.55
N CYS A 115 12.69 -6.17 19.84
CA CYS A 115 11.92 -5.74 21.02
C CYS A 115 10.39 -5.77 20.81
N ARG A 116 9.93 -5.76 19.55
CA ARG A 116 8.53 -5.66 19.14
C ARG A 116 8.22 -6.61 17.96
N PRO A 117 8.43 -7.93 18.10
CA PRO A 117 8.34 -8.87 16.98
C PRO A 117 6.95 -8.91 16.33
N TYR A 118 5.89 -8.61 17.08
CA TYR A 118 4.51 -8.57 16.54
C TYR A 118 4.18 -7.37 15.65
N PHE A 119 5.00 -6.31 15.69
CA PHE A 119 4.81 -5.11 14.86
C PHE A 119 5.78 -5.06 13.66
N TYR A 120 6.85 -5.84 13.73
CA TYR A 120 7.93 -5.90 12.75
C TYR A 120 8.03 -7.31 12.20
N LEU A 121 7.00 -7.68 11.43
CA LEU A 121 6.91 -8.98 10.78
C LEU A 121 7.58 -8.93 9.40
N PRO A 122 8.45 -9.90 9.06
CA PRO A 122 9.07 -9.97 7.74
C PRO A 122 8.01 -10.24 6.67
N ASN A 123 8.26 -9.74 5.45
CA ASN A 123 7.44 -10.08 4.30
C ASN A 123 7.64 -11.56 3.92
N LYS A 124 6.59 -12.19 3.39
CA LYS A 124 6.66 -13.53 2.80
C LYS A 124 6.75 -13.38 1.29
N ASN A 125 7.80 -13.94 0.67
CA ASN A 125 7.94 -13.95 -0.78
C ASN A 125 6.83 -14.78 -1.44
N ILE A 126 6.33 -14.30 -2.57
CA ILE A 126 5.32 -14.98 -3.39
C ILE A 126 6.07 -15.69 -4.52
N GLU A 127 6.19 -17.01 -4.42
CA GLU A 127 6.98 -17.83 -5.35
C GLU A 127 6.43 -17.79 -6.78
N GLU A 128 5.11 -17.76 -6.93
CA GLU A 128 4.44 -17.75 -8.23
C GLU A 128 4.51 -16.39 -8.95
N VAL A 129 4.87 -15.31 -8.24
CA VAL A 129 5.06 -13.97 -8.82
C VAL A 129 6.40 -13.39 -8.34
N PRO A 130 7.53 -13.88 -8.90
CA PRO A 130 8.86 -13.43 -8.52
C PRO A 130 9.01 -11.91 -8.65
N GLY A 131 9.66 -11.29 -7.69
CA GLY A 131 9.91 -9.84 -7.69
C GLY A 131 8.75 -8.98 -7.20
N LEU A 132 7.54 -9.51 -6.97
CA LEU A 132 6.42 -8.72 -6.43
C LEU A 132 6.77 -8.06 -5.09
N VAL A 133 7.33 -8.83 -4.15
CA VAL A 133 7.68 -8.31 -2.83
C VAL A 133 8.84 -7.34 -2.91
N GLU A 134 9.92 -7.67 -3.62
CA GLU A 134 11.08 -6.79 -3.77
C GLU A 134 10.72 -5.46 -4.46
N CYS A 135 9.97 -5.52 -5.56
CA CYS A 135 9.50 -4.34 -6.28
C CYS A 135 8.61 -3.45 -5.40
N SER A 136 7.77 -4.07 -4.57
CA SER A 136 6.92 -3.37 -3.60
C SER A 136 7.73 -2.75 -2.47
N GLU A 137 8.76 -3.44 -1.95
CA GLU A 137 9.68 -2.89 -0.94
C GLU A 137 10.43 -1.67 -1.48
N ASN A 138 10.94 -1.74 -2.71
CA ASN A 138 11.62 -0.61 -3.35
C ASN A 138 10.69 0.60 -3.57
N LEU A 139 9.37 0.38 -3.67
CA LEU A 139 8.39 1.48 -3.78
C LEU A 139 8.14 2.18 -2.43
N LEU A 140 8.47 1.51 -1.32
CA LEU A 140 8.30 2.02 0.04
C LEU A 140 9.56 2.71 0.60
N GLU A 141 10.69 2.62 -0.10
CA GLU A 141 11.94 3.33 0.20
C GLU A 141 11.93 4.76 -0.35
#